data_AF-A0A6P5PBP9-F1
#
_entry.id   AF-A0A6P5PBP9-F1
#
_cell.length_a   1.000
_cell.length_b   1.000
_cell.length_c   1.000
_cell.angle_alpha   90.00
_cell.angle_beta   90.00
_cell.angle_gamma   90.00
#
_symmetry.space_group_name_H-M   'P 1'
#
loop_
_entity.id
_entity.type
_entity.pdbx_description
1 polymer ?
#
loop_
_entity_poly.entity_id
_entity_poly.type
_entity_poly.pdbx_seq_one_letter_code
_entity_poly.pdbx_strand_id
1 'polypeptide(L)'
;MQYLTCTREDLSPDMETLGEKGTLLDDRPRNLLFQGSVALRRGWRRKKYHFFLFTDVLVVSKNIHRKKFKIKDIIPLRYLWISDSADLLGGDNRIACKSIILFWPMEKLVATFRTKEEKKWWYFFLQRSITNAKKRG
;
A
#
# COMPACT_ATOMS: atom_id res chain seq x y z
N MET A 1 2.53 -22.11 24.96
CA MET A 1 2.83 -21.35 23.73
C MET A 1 2.92 -22.34 22.59
N GLN A 2 1.86 -22.48 21.80
CA GLN A 2 1.80 -23.39 20.65
C GLN A 2 1.82 -22.56 19.37
N TYR A 3 2.80 -22.84 18.51
CA TYR A 3 2.83 -22.35 17.14
C TYR A 3 1.89 -23.23 16.31
N LEU A 4 0.86 -22.65 15.71
CA LEU A 4 0.04 -23.34 14.72
C LEU A 4 0.75 -23.28 13.37
N THR A 5 1.36 -24.40 12.99
CA THR A 5 1.77 -24.70 11.62
C THR A 5 0.52 -25.01 10.81
N CYS A 6 0.16 -24.16 9.85
CA CYS A 6 -0.91 -24.42 8.90
C CYS A 6 -0.40 -25.39 7.83
N THR A 7 -0.87 -26.63 7.89
CA THR A 7 -0.62 -27.70 6.92
C THR A 7 -1.41 -27.48 5.64
N ARG A 8 -0.85 -28.06 4.58
CA ARG A 8 -1.06 -27.81 3.16
C ARG A 8 -2.15 -28.71 2.58
N GLU A 9 -3.42 -28.60 3.00
CA GLU A 9 -4.50 -29.47 2.46
C GLU A 9 -5.90 -28.82 2.46
N ASP A 10 -6.08 -27.65 1.83
CA ASP A 10 -7.45 -27.13 1.63
C ASP A 10 -7.66 -26.21 0.40
N LEU A 11 -6.87 -26.40 -0.66
CA LEU A 11 -7.06 -25.63 -1.90
C LEU A 11 -7.46 -26.57 -3.04
N SER A 12 -8.77 -26.68 -3.26
CA SER A 12 -9.34 -27.16 -4.52
C SER A 12 -9.35 -26.01 -5.55
N PRO A 13 -9.17 -26.32 -6.84
CA PRO A 13 -8.57 -25.47 -7.84
C PRO A 13 -9.64 -24.73 -8.64
N ASP A 14 -9.36 -23.48 -8.98
CA ASP A 14 -9.75 -22.88 -10.25
C ASP A 14 -9.14 -21.49 -10.29
N MET A 15 -8.29 -21.26 -11.28
CA MET A 15 -8.12 -20.02 -12.05
C MET A 15 -6.82 -20.16 -12.84
N GLU A 16 -6.94 -20.80 -13.99
CA GLU A 16 -5.92 -20.76 -15.03
C GLU A 16 -5.80 -19.35 -15.67
N THR A 17 -4.52 -19.01 -15.89
CA THR A 17 -3.93 -18.22 -16.99
C THR A 17 -4.44 -16.80 -17.33
N LEU A 18 -3.65 -15.81 -16.91
CA LEU A 18 -2.97 -14.84 -17.80
C LEU A 18 -1.85 -14.18 -16.99
N GLY A 19 -0.59 -14.60 -17.15
CA GLY A 19 0.29 -14.12 -18.21
C GLY A 19 1.43 -13.31 -17.58
N GLU A 20 2.55 -14.00 -17.36
CA GLU A 20 3.91 -13.45 -17.28
C GLU A 20 4.10 -12.09 -16.59
N LYS A 21 4.24 -12.12 -15.25
CA LYS A 21 5.04 -11.11 -14.54
C LYS A 21 5.86 -11.74 -13.41
N GLY A 22 6.32 -12.97 -13.65
CA GLY A 22 7.16 -13.72 -12.74
C GLY A 22 8.62 -13.29 -12.83
N THR A 23 8.99 -12.16 -12.23
CA THR A 23 10.40 -11.85 -11.88
C THR A 23 10.56 -10.89 -10.69
N LEU A 24 9.51 -10.55 -9.94
CA LEU A 24 9.63 -9.62 -8.80
C LEU A 24 9.31 -10.22 -7.43
N LEU A 25 8.88 -11.47 -7.38
CA LEU A 25 8.62 -12.18 -6.13
C LEU A 25 9.81 -13.08 -5.79
N ASP A 26 10.87 -12.48 -5.23
CA ASP A 26 11.88 -13.19 -4.46
C ASP A 26 11.15 -14.11 -3.45
N ASP A 27 11.50 -15.40 -3.43
CA ASP A 27 10.85 -16.52 -2.72
C ASP A 27 10.99 -16.42 -1.18
N ARG A 28 11.29 -15.22 -0.68
CA ARG A 28 11.36 -14.92 0.75
C ARG A 28 9.99 -14.47 1.26
N PRO A 29 9.56 -14.97 2.43
CA PRO A 29 8.31 -14.53 3.04
C PRO A 29 8.37 -13.02 3.28
N ARG A 30 7.54 -12.28 2.55
CA ARG A 30 7.41 -10.83 2.71
C ARG A 30 6.58 -10.57 3.95
N ASN A 31 7.21 -10.01 4.98
CA ASN A 31 6.49 -9.65 6.19
C ASN A 31 5.60 -8.45 5.92
N LEU A 32 4.28 -8.63 6.11
CA LEU A 32 3.31 -7.56 6.09
C LEU A 32 3.48 -6.72 7.36
N LEU A 33 3.84 -5.46 7.19
CA LEU A 33 4.08 -4.53 8.30
C LEU A 33 2.81 -3.78 8.70
N PHE A 34 2.04 -3.34 7.71
CA PHE A 34 0.86 -2.53 7.95
C PHE A 34 -0.16 -2.69 6.83
N GLN A 35 -1.44 -2.67 7.17
CA GLN A 35 -2.51 -2.75 6.19
C GLN A 35 -3.70 -1.89 6.60
N GLY A 36 -4.42 -1.36 5.62
CA GLY A 36 -5.55 -0.48 5.90
C GLY A 36 -6.25 0.06 4.66
N SER A 37 -7.47 0.53 4.88
CA SER A 37 -8.31 1.09 3.83
C SER A 37 -8.01 2.59 3.65
N VAL A 38 -7.76 3.00 2.41
CA VAL A 38 -7.44 4.38 2.08
C VAL A 38 -8.31 4.88 0.92
N ALA A 39 -8.71 6.15 0.97
CA ALA A 39 -9.42 6.77 -0.14
C ALA A 39 -8.40 7.44 -1.06
N LEU A 40 -8.30 6.97 -2.30
CA LEU A 40 -7.41 7.57 -3.29
C LEU A 40 -8.17 8.57 -4.14
N ARG A 41 -7.58 9.76 -4.31
CA ARG A 41 -8.07 10.77 -5.25
C ARG A 41 -7.25 10.69 -6.53
N ARG A 42 -7.92 10.40 -7.65
CA ARG A 42 -7.37 10.56 -9.01
C ARG A 42 -8.31 11.50 -9.76
N GLY A 43 -7.92 12.77 -9.88
CA GLY A 43 -8.80 13.83 -10.37
C GLY A 43 -10.04 14.04 -9.48
N TRP A 44 -11.23 14.08 -10.09
CA TRP A 44 -12.51 14.25 -9.38
C TRP A 44 -12.99 12.98 -8.64
N ARG A 45 -12.53 11.79 -9.06
CA ARG A 45 -13.07 10.53 -8.55
C ARG A 45 -12.36 10.10 -7.25
N ARG A 46 -13.16 9.86 -6.20
CA ARG A 46 -12.74 9.21 -4.95
C ARG A 46 -13.10 7.73 -5.02
N LYS A 47 -12.12 6.86 -4.86
CA LYS A 47 -12.35 5.41 -4.78
C LYS A 47 -11.66 4.83 -3.55
N LYS A 48 -12.29 3.82 -2.93
CA LYS A 48 -11.74 3.10 -1.78
C LYS A 48 -10.74 2.06 -2.29
N TYR A 49 -9.53 2.14 -1.77
CA TYR A 49 -8.45 1.20 -2.00
C TYR A 49 -8.02 0.60 -0.67
N HIS A 50 -7.29 -0.50 -0.74
CA HIS A 50 -6.64 -1.11 0.41
C HIS A 50 -5.14 -1.13 0.15
N PHE A 51 -4.39 -0.58 1.08
CA PHE A 51 -2.94 -0.60 1.06
C PHE A 51 -2.44 -1.78 1.90
N PHE A 52 -1.40 -2.43 1.40
CA PHE A 52 -0.63 -3.44 2.11
C PHE A 52 0.83 -3.05 2.02
N LEU A 53 1.41 -2.66 3.15
CA LEU A 53 2.80 -2.29 3.27
C LEU A 53 3.60 -3.51 3.71
N PHE A 54 4.46 -3.98 2.82
CA PHE A 54 5.45 -5.01 3.11
C PHE A 54 6.80 -4.37 3.43
N THR A 55 7.77 -5.20 3.78
CA THR A 55 9.14 -4.78 4.07
C THR A 55 9.86 -4.11 2.89
N ASP A 56 9.47 -4.44 1.66
CA ASP A 56 10.17 -4.07 0.42
C ASP A 56 9.25 -3.40 -0.62
N VAL A 57 7.94 -3.65 -0.57
CA VAL A 57 6.93 -3.14 -1.51
C VAL A 57 5.70 -2.57 -0.80
N LEU A 58 5.06 -1.59 -1.43
CA LEU A 58 3.70 -1.15 -1.12
C LEU A 58 2.76 -1.66 -2.20
N VAL A 59 1.79 -2.48 -1.81
CA VAL A 59 0.75 -3.00 -2.71
C VAL A 59 -0.52 -2.16 -2.55
N VAL A 60 -1.00 -1.62 -3.66
CA VAL A 60 -2.24 -0.87 -3.75
C VAL A 60 -3.28 -1.74 -4.43
N SER A 61 -4.33 -2.10 -3.70
CA SER A 61 -5.45 -2.87 -4.24
C SER A 61 -6.73 -2.05 -4.31
N LYS A 62 -7.48 -2.24 -5.39
CA LYS A 62 -8.80 -1.65 -5.56
C LYS A 62 -9.83 -2.64 -5.03
N ASN A 63 -10.75 -2.16 -4.19
CA ASN A 63 -11.91 -2.95 -3.83
C ASN A 63 -12.85 -3.01 -5.05
N ILE A 64 -13.11 -4.21 -5.58
CA ILE A 64 -14.07 -4.41 -6.68
C ILE A 64 -15.43 -4.82 -6.10
N HIS A 65 -15.46 -5.73 -5.11
CA HIS A 65 -16.65 -6.20 -4.39
C HIS A 65 -16.32 -6.54 -2.93
N ARG A 66 -17.33 -6.75 -2.06
CA ARG A 66 -17.20 -6.94 -0.58
C ARG A 66 -16.09 -7.92 -0.13
N LYS A 67 -15.63 -8.85 -0.98
CA LYS A 67 -14.52 -9.78 -0.69
C LYS A 67 -13.50 -9.96 -1.84
N LYS A 68 -13.55 -9.16 -2.91
CA LYS A 68 -12.62 -9.28 -4.06
C LYS A 68 -11.77 -8.01 -4.19
N PHE A 69 -10.48 -8.16 -3.94
CA PHE A 69 -9.47 -7.13 -4.16
C PHE A 69 -8.74 -7.42 -5.48
N LYS A 70 -8.63 -6.40 -6.34
CA LYS A 70 -7.73 -6.47 -7.50
C LYS A 70 -6.52 -5.62 -7.19
N ILE A 71 -5.35 -6.23 -7.26
CA ILE A 71 -4.08 -5.48 -7.19
C ILE A 71 -4.06 -4.50 -8.36
N LYS A 72 -3.92 -3.22 -8.04
CA LYS A 72 -3.77 -2.15 -9.03
C LYS A 72 -2.30 -1.92 -9.30
N ASP A 73 -1.53 -1.67 -8.24
CA ASP A 73 -0.12 -1.32 -8.34
C ASP A 73 0.69 -2.05 -7.26
N ILE A 74 1.89 -2.49 -7.61
CA ILE A 74 2.90 -2.98 -6.67
C ILE A 74 4.09 -2.05 -6.82
N ILE A 75 4.40 -1.29 -5.76
CA ILE A 75 5.36 -0.20 -5.81
C ILE A 75 6.55 -0.56 -4.93
N PRO A 76 7.76 -0.75 -5.50
CA PRO A 76 8.97 -0.95 -4.70
C PRO A 76 9.26 0.27 -3.83
N LEU A 77 9.50 0.05 -2.53
CA LEU A 77 9.74 1.13 -1.57
C LEU A 77 11.00 1.94 -1.89
N ARG A 78 11.97 1.33 -2.59
CA ARG A 78 13.18 2.00 -3.08
C ARG A 78 12.89 3.19 -4.00
N TYR A 79 11.82 3.10 -4.79
CA TYR A 79 11.39 4.16 -5.71
C TYR A 79 10.18 4.94 -5.19
N LEU A 80 9.77 4.70 -3.96
CA LEU A 80 8.64 5.40 -3.36
C LEU A 80 9.14 6.59 -2.54
N TRP A 81 8.49 7.72 -2.74
CA TRP A 81 8.61 8.89 -1.89
C TRP A 81 7.24 9.28 -1.37
N ILE A 82 7.24 9.91 -0.20
CA ILE A 82 6.05 10.40 0.47
C ILE A 82 6.24 11.87 0.84
N SER A 83 5.15 12.62 0.85
CA SER A 83 5.11 14.00 1.31
C SER A 83 3.78 14.26 2.02
N ASP A 84 3.81 15.09 3.05
CA ASP A 84 2.59 15.50 3.74
C ASP A 84 1.79 16.46 2.84
N SER A 85 0.51 16.16 2.64
CA SER A 85 -0.35 17.06 1.87
C SER A 85 -0.66 18.36 2.60
N ALA A 86 -0.58 18.39 3.94
CA ALA A 86 -0.84 19.58 4.74
C ALA A 86 0.21 20.67 4.50
N ASP A 87 1.48 20.27 4.34
CA ASP A 87 2.60 21.18 4.10
C ASP A 87 2.48 21.90 2.74
N LEU A 88 1.80 21.25 1.78
CA LEU A 88 1.73 21.69 0.38
C LEU A 88 0.48 22.51 0.04
N LEU A 89 -0.62 22.32 0.79
CA LEU A 89 -1.94 22.93 0.50
C LEU A 89 -2.43 23.90 1.58
N GLY A 90 -1.61 24.17 2.60
CA GLY A 90 -1.98 24.96 3.76
C GLY A 90 -2.80 24.14 4.76
N GLY A 91 -2.40 24.21 6.04
CA GLY A 91 -2.93 23.37 7.13
C GLY A 91 -4.42 23.54 7.46
N ASP A 92 -5.12 24.46 6.81
CA ASP A 92 -6.55 24.73 7.06
C ASP A 92 -7.49 23.85 6.21
N ASN A 93 -6.95 23.15 5.21
CA ASN A 93 -7.73 22.21 4.44
C ASN A 93 -7.93 20.89 5.23
N ARG A 94 -9.14 20.70 5.77
CA ARG A 94 -9.55 19.50 6.54
C ARG A 94 -9.21 18.17 5.85
N ILE A 95 -9.15 18.14 4.51
CA ILE A 95 -8.79 16.95 3.74
C ILE A 95 -7.27 16.81 3.62
N ALA A 96 -6.54 17.90 3.41
CA ALA A 96 -5.08 17.89 3.31
C ALA A 96 -4.43 17.38 4.60
N CYS A 97 -4.97 17.78 5.76
CA CYS A 97 -4.49 17.32 7.08
C CYS A 97 -4.59 15.80 7.30
N LYS A 98 -5.43 15.11 6.51
CA LYS A 98 -5.63 13.66 6.54
C LYS A 98 -5.08 12.97 5.30
N SER A 99 -4.27 13.66 4.49
CA SER A 99 -3.79 13.13 3.22
C SER A 99 -2.27 13.04 3.18
N ILE A 100 -1.76 12.00 2.52
CA ILE A 100 -0.35 11.82 2.18
C ILE A 100 -0.26 11.76 0.66
N ILE A 101 0.73 12.45 0.12
CA ILE A 101 1.09 12.37 -1.29
C ILE A 101 2.13 11.26 -1.43
N LEU A 102 1.82 10.21 -2.18
CA LEU A 102 2.74 9.16 -2.61
C LEU A 102 3.17 9.43 -4.04
N PHE A 103 4.44 9.31 -4.33
CA PHE A 103 4.94 9.47 -5.69
C PHE A 103 6.14 8.56 -5.94
N TRP A 104 6.21 8.06 -7.16
CA TRP A 104 7.27 7.23 -7.70
C TRP A 104 7.46 7.61 -9.18
N PRO A 105 8.50 7.13 -9.88
CA PRO A 105 8.86 7.68 -11.19
C PRO A 105 7.74 7.64 -12.24
N MET A 106 6.80 6.69 -12.12
CA MET A 106 5.69 6.54 -13.06
C MET A 106 4.45 7.37 -12.72
N GLU A 107 4.06 7.46 -11.45
CA GLU A 107 2.81 8.11 -11.06
C GLU A 107 2.91 8.81 -9.69
N LYS A 108 2.04 9.81 -9.53
CA LYS A 108 1.73 10.47 -8.26
C LYS A 108 0.31 10.12 -7.83
N LEU A 109 0.14 9.90 -6.54
CA LEU A 109 -1.10 9.43 -5.94
C LEU A 109 -1.35 10.11 -4.60
N VAL A 110 -2.56 10.64 -4.41
CA VAL A 110 -2.96 11.27 -3.14
C VAL A 110 -3.83 10.30 -2.35
N ALA A 111 -3.32 9.88 -1.21
CA ALA A 111 -3.96 8.96 -0.28
C ALA A 111 -4.58 9.75 0.88
N THR A 112 -5.90 9.71 0.99
CA THR A 112 -6.67 10.35 2.06
C THR A 112 -7.17 9.30 3.05
N PHE A 113 -6.85 9.49 4.32
CA PHE A 113 -7.20 8.61 5.44
C PHE A 113 -8.48 9.09 6.16
N ARG A 114 -9.08 8.23 6.98
CA ARG A 114 -10.33 8.58 7.69
C ARG A 114 -10.06 9.60 8.80
N THR A 115 -8.96 9.41 9.52
CA THR A 115 -8.57 10.23 10.67
C THR A 115 -7.14 10.76 10.52
N LYS A 116 -6.79 11.80 11.31
CA LYS A 116 -5.43 12.36 11.31
C LYS A 116 -4.44 11.37 11.94
N GLU A 117 -4.92 10.61 12.91
CA GLU A 117 -4.18 9.59 13.64
C GLU A 117 -3.81 8.45 12.69
N GLU A 118 -4.76 7.94 11.90
CA GLU A 118 -4.50 6.93 10.88
C GLU A 118 -3.45 7.42 9.87
N LYS A 119 -3.56 8.67 9.43
CA LYS A 119 -2.55 9.31 8.58
C LYS A 119 -1.17 9.36 9.24
N LYS A 120 -1.06 9.67 10.53
CA LYS A 120 0.22 9.69 11.27
C LYS A 120 0.86 8.30 11.31
N TRP A 121 0.10 7.25 11.62
CA TRP A 121 0.58 5.87 11.62
C TRP A 121 1.10 5.48 10.23
N TRP A 122 0.31 5.72 9.20
CA TRP A 122 0.72 5.45 7.82
C TRP A 122 1.99 6.19 7.43
N TYR A 123 2.10 7.48 7.75
CA TYR A 123 3.28 8.28 7.46
C TYR A 123 4.53 7.71 8.14
N PHE A 124 4.43 7.40 9.44
CA PHE A 124 5.52 6.81 10.21
C PHE A 124 6.00 5.47 9.63
N PHE A 125 5.07 4.54 9.35
CA PHE A 125 5.43 3.23 8.81
C PHE A 125 6.01 3.34 7.39
N LEU A 126 5.41 4.15 6.53
CA LEU A 126 5.91 4.37 5.17
C LEU A 126 7.31 4.98 5.21
N GLN A 127 7.52 6.03 6.00
CA GLN A 127 8.83 6.69 6.12
C GLN A 127 9.90 5.72 6.62
N ARG A 128 9.59 4.95 7.67
CA ARG A 128 10.50 3.95 8.24
C ARG A 128 10.85 2.87 7.21
N SER A 129 9.85 2.30 6.53
CA SER A 129 10.07 1.23 5.55
C SER A 129 10.81 1.72 4.30
N ILE A 130 10.50 2.91 3.79
CA ILE A 130 11.22 3.52 2.66
C ILE A 130 12.69 3.78 3.03
N THR A 131 12.93 4.35 4.22
CA THR A 131 14.30 4.60 4.70
C THR A 131 15.09 3.31 4.82
N ASN A 132 14.48 2.25 5.36
CA ASN A 132 15.11 0.94 5.47
C ASN A 132 15.36 0.31 4.10
N ALA A 133 14.43 0.42 3.16
CA ALA A 133 14.58 -0.10 1.81
C ALA A 133 15.71 0.60 1.04
N LYS A 134 15.86 1.91 1.20
CA LYS A 134 16.93 2.70 0.57
C LYS A 134 18.32 2.47 1.16
N LYS A 135 18.41 2.02 2.42
CA LYS A 135 19.69 1.63 3.04
C LYS A 135 20.18 0.25 2.61
N ARG A 136 19.30 -0.59 2.06
CA ARG A 136 19.58 -1.99 1.71
C ARG A 136 19.88 -2.20 0.22
N GLY A 137 19.63 -1.20 -0.62
CA GLY A 137 19.93 -1.22 -2.05
C GLY A 137 21.11 -0.33 -2.35
#